data_AF-A0A956CNJ4-F1
#
_entry.id   AF-A0A956CNJ4-F1
#
_cell.length_a   1.000
_cell.length_b   1.000
_cell.length_c   1.000
_cell.angle_alpha   90.00
_cell.angle_beta   90.00
_cell.angle_gamma   90.00
#
_symmetry.space_group_name_H-M   'P 1'
#
loop_
_entity.id
_entity.type
_entity.pdbx_description
1 polymer ?
#
loop_
_entity_poly.entity_id
_entity_poly.type
_entity_poly.pdbx_seq_one_letter_code
_entity_poly.pdbx_strand_id
1 'polypeptide(L)'
;YDGNVPANVLDGNLATRWSANGVGQYITVDLGANKQLCGMSIAWYVGNVRKNNFVISTSTNGTSFTNAFTGTSSGTTTAAETYSITTVQARYVRVTVNGNTVNNWASITELKAYGASTSASTGFAHPGVGLGRTQLDFVKGKIAAGQEPWKSAFAKLKGSSLGKTTYVARPVAEVRCAASTGKNYIAAHPELGLSEAGCAEQQNDSAAAYSHALAWYYTGDRAHAKKAVEILNAWARTLKRILFDQPRTDTNVQIFANGFHQAGWSGENFVRAAEIMRHTYTPASGETALDVAALESMFRNVYLPLTTVGGAGRGSWNGWGLNSVYSHMSTTIGIGVFLNDKTVYNAGVNEFTRQLPAAIHLVGDDVSKYTNLKGMPLPPQGTVYDKTNIAASSISQIWSSPSKYIDGIEGETCRDMSHTSMTFGSMGMASETARLQGTDLYGRAEIRMLETMELHAVYINAQLDGKAPAAVWPCPKVINMGGTGYKLGWEAAYNHYANRRKLAMPNTAKLVARFRPSGTGLHQNWETLTYAGVP
;
A
#
# COMPACT_ATOMS: atom_id res chain seq x y z
N TYR A 1 27.68 33.12 -30.82
CA TYR A 1 26.96 31.95 -30.29
C TYR A 1 26.45 32.34 -28.92
N ASP A 2 25.15 32.44 -28.74
CA ASP A 2 24.46 32.96 -27.55
C ASP A 2 24.16 31.88 -26.48
N GLY A 3 24.74 30.68 -26.63
CA GLY A 3 24.67 29.59 -25.65
C GLY A 3 23.34 28.82 -25.61
N ASN A 4 22.33 29.24 -26.36
CA ASN A 4 20.96 28.70 -26.27
C ASN A 4 20.71 27.48 -27.18
N VAL A 5 21.49 26.41 -27.00
CA VAL A 5 21.50 25.24 -27.88
C VAL A 5 20.40 24.22 -27.56
N PRO A 6 20.01 23.34 -28.51
CA PRO A 6 18.98 22.33 -28.27
C PRO A 6 19.24 21.41 -27.08
N ALA A 7 20.50 21.10 -26.77
CA ALA A 7 20.86 20.20 -25.66
C ALA A 7 20.46 20.75 -24.28
N ASN A 8 20.30 22.06 -24.15
CA ASN A 8 19.95 22.72 -22.89
C ASN A 8 18.54 22.34 -22.39
N VAL A 9 17.68 21.74 -23.21
CA VAL A 9 16.33 21.34 -22.76
C VAL A 9 16.29 20.01 -22.00
N LEU A 10 17.45 19.37 -21.81
CA LEU A 10 17.59 18.04 -21.20
C LEU A 10 18.67 18.03 -20.11
N ASP A 11 19.14 19.20 -19.67
CA ASP A 11 20.26 19.31 -18.71
C ASP A 11 19.78 19.46 -17.26
N GLY A 12 18.47 19.60 -17.04
CA GLY A 12 17.85 19.74 -15.73
C GLY A 12 18.01 21.13 -15.12
N ASN A 13 18.45 22.12 -15.89
CA ASN A 13 18.77 23.46 -15.41
C ASN A 13 17.85 24.53 -16.03
N LEU A 14 16.91 25.05 -15.24
CA LEU A 14 15.99 26.09 -15.71
C LEU A 14 16.64 27.44 -16.04
N ALA A 15 17.94 27.62 -15.77
CA ALA A 15 18.69 28.82 -16.14
C ALA A 15 19.25 28.75 -17.57
N THR A 16 19.38 27.56 -18.16
CA THR A 16 19.75 27.35 -19.55
C THR A 16 18.48 27.11 -20.37
N ARG A 17 18.58 27.30 -21.69
CA ARG A 17 17.43 27.14 -22.60
C ARG A 17 17.86 26.86 -24.02
N TRP A 18 16.96 26.28 -24.80
CA TRP A 18 16.98 26.40 -26.24
C TRP A 18 16.17 27.64 -26.67
N SER A 19 16.68 28.41 -27.63
CA SER A 19 15.97 29.57 -28.19
C SER A 19 16.11 29.63 -29.71
N ALA A 20 15.03 29.98 -30.40
CA ALA A 20 15.02 30.26 -31.83
C ALA A 20 14.04 31.39 -32.15
N ASN A 21 14.41 32.30 -33.04
CA ASN A 21 13.55 33.43 -33.42
C ASN A 21 12.67 33.07 -34.62
N GLY A 22 11.36 33.28 -34.50
CA GLY A 22 10.39 33.11 -35.58
C GLY A 22 9.20 32.24 -35.19
N VAL A 23 8.09 32.44 -35.89
CA VAL A 23 6.90 31.60 -35.77
C VAL A 23 7.17 30.24 -36.42
N GLY A 24 6.75 29.16 -35.78
CA GLY A 24 6.91 27.81 -36.30
C GLY A 24 8.29 27.20 -36.04
N GLN A 25 9.13 27.86 -35.24
CA GLN A 25 10.39 27.27 -34.79
C GLN A 25 10.11 26.06 -33.92
N TYR A 26 10.94 25.03 -34.07
CA TYR A 26 10.70 23.75 -33.43
C TYR A 26 11.96 23.11 -32.88
N ILE A 27 11.76 22.27 -31.88
CA ILE A 27 12.76 21.32 -31.38
C ILE A 27 12.19 19.91 -31.49
N THR A 28 13.03 18.95 -31.90
CA THR A 28 12.65 17.55 -32.01
C THR A 28 13.51 16.72 -31.05
N VAL A 29 12.86 15.93 -30.21
CA VAL A 29 13.49 14.97 -29.30
C VAL A 29 13.43 13.59 -29.95
N ASP A 30 14.60 12.94 -30.13
CA ASP A 30 14.68 11.51 -30.48
C ASP A 30 14.72 10.68 -29.20
N LEU A 31 13.74 9.79 -29.05
CA LEU A 31 13.61 8.87 -27.91
C LEU A 31 14.56 7.66 -28.01
N GLY A 32 15.35 7.56 -29.09
CA GLY A 32 16.32 6.51 -29.38
C GLY A 32 15.72 5.25 -29.99
N ALA A 33 14.42 5.01 -29.80
CA ALA A 33 13.66 3.90 -30.37
C ALA A 33 12.16 4.26 -30.39
N ASN A 34 11.34 3.47 -31.11
CA ASN A 34 9.89 3.57 -31.00
C ASN A 34 9.45 3.23 -29.56
N LYS A 35 8.78 4.18 -28.89
CA LYS A 35 8.21 4.05 -27.55
C LYS A 35 6.73 4.39 -27.58
N GLN A 36 5.96 3.87 -26.64
CA GLN A 36 4.60 4.35 -26.41
C GLN A 36 4.68 5.68 -25.67
N LEU A 37 4.14 6.77 -26.22
CA LEU A 37 4.18 8.12 -25.66
C LEU A 37 2.78 8.56 -25.26
N CYS A 38 2.58 9.05 -24.03
CA CYS A 38 1.27 9.49 -23.54
C CYS A 38 1.24 10.95 -23.07
N GLY A 39 2.38 11.64 -23.04
CA GLY A 39 2.40 13.06 -22.71
C GLY A 39 3.81 13.62 -22.70
N MET A 40 3.91 14.90 -22.41
CA MET A 40 5.18 15.61 -22.28
C MET A 40 5.06 16.79 -21.33
N SER A 41 6.08 17.03 -20.51
CA SER A 41 6.25 18.27 -19.76
C SER A 41 7.14 19.25 -20.53
N ILE A 42 6.78 20.53 -20.49
CA ILE A 42 7.55 21.62 -21.08
C ILE A 42 7.69 22.72 -20.02
N ALA A 43 8.92 23.10 -19.70
CA ALA A 43 9.19 24.32 -18.94
C ALA A 43 9.52 25.46 -19.91
N TRP A 44 8.79 26.57 -19.79
CA TRP A 44 8.89 27.70 -20.70
C TRP A 44 9.79 28.78 -20.12
N TYR A 45 10.68 29.34 -20.95
CA TYR A 45 11.50 30.48 -20.53
C TYR A 45 10.63 31.69 -20.21
N VAL A 46 10.72 32.19 -18.97
CA VAL A 46 9.84 33.25 -18.43
C VAL A 46 8.35 32.89 -18.57
N GLY A 47 8.03 31.60 -18.40
CA GLY A 47 6.67 31.05 -18.52
C GLY A 47 5.68 31.59 -17.49
N ASN A 48 6.13 32.32 -16.47
CA ASN A 48 5.30 33.05 -15.51
C ASN A 48 4.90 34.46 -15.95
N VAL A 49 5.34 34.88 -17.15
CA VAL A 49 4.99 36.17 -17.75
C VAL A 49 4.47 36.00 -19.18
N ARG A 50 5.03 35.04 -19.93
CA ARG A 50 4.67 34.81 -21.34
C ARG A 50 3.82 33.55 -21.49
N LYS A 51 2.80 33.63 -22.36
CA LYS A 51 2.08 32.46 -22.85
C LYS A 51 2.58 32.10 -24.23
N ASN A 52 2.94 30.84 -24.45
CA ASN A 52 3.46 30.33 -25.73
C ASN A 52 2.35 29.53 -26.43
N ASN A 53 2.10 29.80 -27.71
CA ASN A 53 1.21 28.99 -28.53
C ASN A 53 2.04 27.88 -29.18
N PHE A 54 1.64 26.62 -29.07
CA PHE A 54 2.48 25.53 -29.55
C PHE A 54 1.70 24.29 -29.96
N VAL A 55 2.39 23.42 -30.68
CA VAL A 55 1.90 22.11 -31.13
C VAL A 55 2.92 21.05 -30.71
N ILE A 56 2.43 19.95 -30.13
CA ILE A 56 3.20 18.72 -29.94
C ILE A 56 2.82 17.79 -31.08
N SER A 57 3.81 17.35 -31.86
CA SER A 57 3.62 16.39 -32.94
C SER A 57 4.52 15.18 -32.74
N THR A 58 4.07 14.00 -33.17
CA THR A 58 4.78 12.73 -33.00
C THR A 58 5.10 12.08 -34.33
N SER A 59 6.19 11.32 -34.40
CA SER A 59 6.60 10.58 -35.59
C SER A 59 7.34 9.29 -35.24
N THR A 60 7.17 8.25 -36.05
CA THR A 60 7.95 7.00 -35.98
C THR A 60 9.18 7.02 -36.89
N ASN A 61 9.18 7.86 -37.95
CA ASN A 61 10.21 7.88 -38.99
C ASN A 61 11.07 9.15 -39.01
N GLY A 62 10.65 10.20 -38.28
CA GLY A 62 11.40 11.46 -38.17
C GLY A 62 11.21 12.42 -39.35
N THR A 63 10.42 12.03 -40.36
CA THR A 63 10.12 12.86 -41.54
C THR A 63 8.66 13.29 -41.60
N SER A 64 7.73 12.40 -41.24
CA SER A 64 6.28 12.65 -41.25
C SER A 64 5.77 12.79 -39.83
N PHE A 65 5.20 13.94 -39.47
CA PHE A 65 4.72 14.24 -38.13
C PHE A 65 3.19 14.38 -38.10
N THR A 66 2.56 13.81 -37.07
CA THR A 66 1.13 13.94 -36.80
C THR A 66 0.95 14.77 -35.52
N ASN A 67 0.05 15.75 -35.54
CA ASN A 67 -0.24 16.58 -34.36
C ASN A 67 -0.95 15.74 -33.29
N ALA A 68 -0.42 15.76 -32.07
CA ALA A 68 -0.93 15.04 -30.92
C ALA A 68 -1.53 15.97 -29.85
N PHE A 69 -1.09 17.23 -29.81
CA PHE A 69 -1.66 18.28 -28.96
C PHE A 69 -1.44 19.66 -29.59
N THR A 70 -2.43 20.55 -29.44
CA THR A 70 -2.32 21.96 -29.81
C THR A 70 -2.87 22.79 -28.66
N GLY A 71 -2.13 23.80 -28.21
CA GLY A 71 -2.59 24.64 -27.11
C GLY A 71 -1.69 25.82 -26.79
N THR A 72 -1.97 26.44 -25.65
CA THR A 72 -1.25 27.62 -25.15
C THR A 72 -0.78 27.34 -23.73
N SER A 73 0.44 27.73 -23.39
CA SER A 73 0.97 27.59 -22.03
C SER A 73 0.26 28.53 -21.04
N SER A 74 0.31 28.19 -19.74
CA SER A 74 -0.45 28.88 -18.69
C SER A 74 -0.11 30.37 -18.55
N GLY A 75 1.18 30.71 -18.69
CA GLY A 75 1.68 32.06 -18.40
C GLY A 75 1.85 32.34 -16.91
N THR A 76 1.77 31.34 -16.03
CA THR A 76 1.76 31.53 -14.57
C THR A 76 2.94 30.92 -13.85
N THR A 77 3.78 30.12 -14.52
CA THR A 77 4.89 29.40 -13.88
C THR A 77 6.11 29.22 -14.79
N THR A 78 7.30 29.19 -14.19
CA THR A 78 8.54 28.74 -14.85
C THR A 78 8.81 27.25 -14.64
N ALA A 79 8.02 26.57 -13.81
CA ALA A 79 8.06 25.12 -13.67
C ALA A 79 7.48 24.44 -14.90
N ALA A 80 7.78 23.14 -15.06
CA ALA A 80 7.29 22.38 -16.20
C ALA A 80 5.77 22.19 -16.15
N GLU A 81 5.08 22.53 -17.23
CA GLU A 81 3.67 22.24 -17.44
C GLU A 81 3.53 20.93 -18.21
N THR A 82 2.60 20.06 -17.81
CA THR A 82 2.42 18.73 -18.42
C THR A 82 1.20 18.71 -19.33
N TYR A 83 1.42 18.24 -20.56
CA TYR A 83 0.39 18.12 -21.59
C TYR A 83 0.22 16.65 -21.95
N SER A 84 -0.99 16.13 -21.70
CA SER A 84 -1.36 14.76 -22.05
C SER A 84 -1.73 14.66 -23.53
N ILE A 85 -1.40 13.53 -24.15
CA ILE A 85 -1.80 13.19 -25.52
C ILE A 85 -2.44 11.80 -25.53
N THR A 86 -3.22 11.50 -26.56
CA THR A 86 -3.65 10.12 -26.82
C THR A 86 -2.40 9.26 -27.02
N THR A 87 -2.30 8.15 -26.28
CA THR A 87 -1.13 7.26 -26.34
C THR A 87 -0.85 6.84 -27.78
N VAL A 88 0.37 7.09 -28.25
CA VAL A 88 0.79 6.80 -29.61
C VAL A 88 2.20 6.22 -29.63
N GLN A 89 2.46 5.33 -30.58
CA GLN A 89 3.81 4.83 -30.80
C GLN A 89 4.62 5.89 -31.56
N ALA A 90 5.71 6.36 -30.97
CA ALA A 90 6.56 7.40 -31.53
C ALA A 90 8.03 7.17 -31.16
N ARG A 91 8.94 7.54 -32.07
CA ARG A 91 10.37 7.69 -31.78
C ARG A 91 10.76 9.16 -31.66
N TYR A 92 10.11 10.03 -32.42
CA TYR A 92 10.40 11.46 -32.44
C TYR A 92 9.20 12.24 -31.93
N VAL A 93 9.48 13.22 -31.06
CA VAL A 93 8.48 14.18 -30.55
C VAL A 93 8.95 15.57 -30.90
N ARG A 94 8.09 16.36 -31.54
CA ARG A 94 8.40 17.72 -31.97
C ARG A 94 7.51 18.72 -31.22
N VAL A 95 8.13 19.76 -30.69
CA VAL A 95 7.44 20.93 -30.15
C VAL A 95 7.64 22.07 -31.12
N THR A 96 6.56 22.51 -31.76
CA THR A 96 6.56 23.67 -32.65
C THR A 96 5.94 24.85 -31.92
N VAL A 97 6.68 25.94 -31.75
CA VAL A 97 6.20 27.15 -31.06
C VAL A 97 5.79 28.19 -32.10
N ASN A 98 4.54 28.61 -32.03
CA ASN A 98 3.89 29.55 -32.93
C ASN A 98 3.77 30.95 -32.29
N GLY A 99 4.90 31.44 -31.78
CA GLY A 99 5.00 32.72 -31.08
C GLY A 99 4.49 32.70 -29.63
N ASN A 100 4.63 33.85 -28.97
CA ASN A 100 4.19 34.06 -27.59
C ASN A 100 3.51 35.44 -27.44
N THR A 101 2.98 35.73 -26.25
CA THR A 101 2.25 36.98 -25.97
C THR A 101 3.07 38.27 -26.08
N VAL A 102 4.39 38.19 -26.25
CA VAL A 102 5.29 39.35 -26.32
C VAL A 102 5.99 39.45 -27.68
N ASN A 103 6.42 38.34 -28.26
CA ASN A 103 7.16 38.32 -29.52
C ASN A 103 7.13 36.92 -30.18
N ASN A 104 7.92 36.77 -31.25
CA ASN A 104 7.97 35.54 -32.04
C ASN A 104 9.09 34.58 -31.65
N TRP A 105 9.72 34.73 -30.48
CA TRP A 105 10.74 33.78 -30.03
C TRP A 105 10.12 32.50 -29.49
N ALA A 106 10.66 31.36 -29.92
CA ALA A 106 10.50 30.06 -29.28
C ALA A 106 11.59 29.94 -28.21
N SER A 107 11.24 29.68 -26.95
CA SER A 107 12.24 29.48 -25.88
C SER A 107 11.75 28.50 -24.83
N ILE A 108 12.47 27.38 -24.71
CA ILE A 108 12.13 26.26 -23.83
C ILE A 108 13.33 26.00 -22.93
N THR A 109 13.10 25.93 -21.62
CA THR A 109 14.16 25.64 -20.65
C THR A 109 14.32 24.15 -20.45
N GLU A 110 13.24 23.37 -20.36
CA GLU A 110 13.31 21.91 -20.14
C GLU A 110 12.17 21.17 -20.86
N LEU A 111 12.46 19.93 -21.30
CA LEU A 111 11.51 18.99 -21.89
C LEU A 111 11.60 17.63 -21.22
N LYS A 112 10.45 17.00 -20.98
CA LYS A 112 10.38 15.60 -20.52
C LYS A 112 9.26 14.86 -21.21
N ALA A 113 9.59 13.85 -22.02
CA ALA A 113 8.62 12.96 -22.64
C ALA A 113 8.19 11.83 -21.68
N TYR A 114 6.90 11.53 -21.61
CA TYR A 114 6.36 10.45 -20.79
C TYR A 114 5.94 9.28 -21.66
N GLY A 115 6.54 8.12 -21.38
CA GLY A 115 6.09 6.89 -21.97
C GLY A 115 4.80 6.39 -21.32
N ALA A 116 3.85 5.89 -22.11
CA ALA A 116 2.93 4.91 -21.55
C ALA A 116 3.76 3.64 -21.34
N SER A 117 3.65 3.02 -20.16
CA SER A 117 4.21 1.68 -19.97
C SER A 117 3.72 0.79 -21.11
N THR A 118 4.66 0.28 -21.93
CA THR A 118 4.40 -0.84 -22.86
C THR A 118 3.53 -1.81 -22.11
N SER A 119 2.34 -2.08 -22.64
CA SER A 119 1.23 -2.81 -22.04
C SER A 119 1.56 -3.29 -20.62
N ALA A 120 0.83 -2.75 -19.63
CA ALA A 120 0.52 -3.53 -18.45
C ALA A 120 0.41 -4.98 -18.93
N SER A 121 1.24 -5.86 -18.37
CA SER A 121 1.08 -7.30 -18.55
C SER A 121 -0.43 -7.55 -18.65
N THR A 122 -0.89 -8.23 -19.70
CA THR A 122 -2.33 -8.43 -19.87
C THR A 122 -2.94 -9.21 -18.69
N GLY A 123 -2.11 -9.69 -17.75
CA GLY A 123 -2.48 -10.14 -16.41
C GLY A 123 -1.58 -9.55 -15.31
N PHE A 124 -1.58 -10.18 -14.13
CA PHE A 124 -0.74 -9.74 -13.02
C PHE A 124 0.68 -10.33 -13.12
N ALA A 125 1.65 -9.64 -12.52
CA ALA A 125 2.99 -10.17 -12.30
C ALA A 125 2.95 -11.17 -11.13
N HIS A 126 3.55 -12.35 -11.34
CA HIS A 126 3.49 -13.48 -10.43
C HIS A 126 4.86 -14.14 -10.16
N PRO A 127 5.18 -14.56 -8.91
CA PRO A 127 4.46 -14.16 -7.71
C PRO A 127 4.51 -12.63 -7.56
N GLY A 128 3.44 -12.02 -7.03
CA GLY A 128 3.35 -10.57 -6.94
C GLY A 128 2.44 -10.03 -5.85
N VAL A 129 2.08 -10.86 -4.86
CA VAL A 129 1.37 -10.43 -3.66
C VAL A 129 2.38 -10.18 -2.55
N GLY A 130 2.66 -8.91 -2.28
CA GLY A 130 3.65 -8.43 -1.31
C GLY A 130 5.11 -8.72 -1.68
N LEU A 131 5.39 -9.78 -2.46
CA LEU A 131 6.73 -10.19 -2.88
C LEU A 131 6.75 -10.65 -4.34
N GLY A 132 7.72 -10.12 -5.09
CA GLY A 132 8.10 -10.57 -6.42
C GLY A 132 9.23 -11.59 -6.41
N ARG A 133 9.41 -12.31 -7.52
CA ARG A 133 10.53 -13.25 -7.74
C ARG A 133 11.88 -12.62 -7.40
N THR A 134 12.16 -11.43 -7.92
CA THR A 134 13.42 -10.70 -7.68
C THR A 134 13.68 -10.42 -6.21
N GLN A 135 12.65 -10.11 -5.42
CA GLN A 135 12.80 -9.83 -4.00
C GLN A 135 13.07 -11.10 -3.20
N LEU A 136 12.36 -12.18 -3.54
CA LEU A 136 12.58 -13.49 -2.95
C LEU A 136 14.00 -14.01 -3.25
N ASP A 137 14.47 -13.87 -4.49
CA ASP A 137 15.83 -14.26 -4.91
C ASP A 137 16.90 -13.42 -4.22
N PHE A 138 16.66 -12.12 -4.05
CA PHE A 138 17.55 -11.25 -3.29
C PHE A 138 17.72 -11.75 -1.86
N VAL A 139 16.63 -11.99 -1.13
CA VAL A 139 16.70 -12.47 0.26
C VAL A 139 17.33 -13.86 0.34
N LYS A 140 16.99 -14.76 -0.60
CA LYS A 140 17.63 -16.09 -0.71
C LYS A 140 19.14 -15.97 -0.84
N GLY A 141 19.63 -15.11 -1.72
CA GLY A 141 21.06 -14.85 -1.91
C GLY A 141 21.71 -14.29 -0.65
N LYS A 142 21.06 -13.36 0.06
CA LYS A 142 21.54 -12.81 1.33
C LYS A 142 21.66 -13.87 2.42
N ILE A 143 20.67 -14.76 2.55
CA ILE A 143 20.70 -15.88 3.50
C ILE A 143 21.84 -16.84 3.16
N ALA A 144 21.96 -17.25 1.89
CA ALA A 144 23.01 -18.16 1.43
C ALA A 144 24.42 -17.60 1.68
N ALA A 145 24.58 -16.28 1.53
CA ALA A 145 25.83 -15.58 1.83
C ALA A 145 26.04 -15.27 3.33
N GLY A 146 25.13 -15.69 4.22
CA GLY A 146 25.24 -15.46 5.66
C GLY A 146 25.18 -13.98 6.08
N GLN A 147 24.56 -13.12 5.26
CA GLN A 147 24.54 -11.67 5.49
C GLN A 147 23.43 -11.27 6.48
N GLU A 148 23.78 -10.36 7.39
CA GLU A 148 22.80 -9.74 8.29
C GLU A 148 22.06 -8.58 7.60
N PRO A 149 20.78 -8.34 7.94
CA PRO A 149 20.00 -8.99 9.01
C PRO A 149 19.27 -10.28 8.58
N TRP A 150 19.38 -10.69 7.32
CA TRP A 150 18.61 -11.81 6.77
C TRP A 150 18.98 -13.16 7.38
N LYS A 151 20.27 -13.39 7.68
CA LYS A 151 20.73 -14.59 8.37
C LYS A 151 20.04 -14.77 9.72
N SER A 152 20.10 -13.77 10.60
CA SER A 152 19.46 -13.85 11.92
C SER A 152 17.94 -13.91 11.83
N ALA A 153 17.33 -13.19 10.87
CA ALA A 153 15.90 -13.27 10.63
C ALA A 153 15.46 -14.68 10.19
N PHE A 154 16.24 -15.33 9.33
CA PHE A 154 15.92 -16.69 8.86
C PHE A 154 16.15 -17.74 9.96
N ALA A 155 17.19 -17.57 10.77
CA ALA A 155 17.39 -18.40 11.97
C ALA A 155 16.19 -18.30 12.93
N LYS A 156 15.66 -17.08 13.13
CA LYS A 156 14.46 -16.84 13.95
C LYS A 156 13.22 -17.54 13.38
N LEU A 157 13.01 -17.52 12.06
CA LEU A 157 11.92 -18.27 11.41
C LEU A 157 12.05 -19.78 11.68
N LYS A 158 13.22 -20.37 11.43
CA LYS A 158 13.48 -21.80 11.69
C LYS A 158 13.35 -22.19 13.17
N GLY A 159 13.64 -21.26 14.08
CA GLY A 159 13.52 -21.43 15.51
C GLY A 159 12.07 -21.38 16.01
N SER A 160 11.18 -20.69 15.30
CA SER A 160 9.77 -20.53 15.68
C SER A 160 8.97 -21.82 15.56
N SER A 161 7.87 -21.94 16.32
CA SER A 161 6.88 -23.02 16.18
C SER A 161 6.23 -23.01 14.79
N LEU A 162 6.02 -21.83 14.20
CA LEU A 162 5.43 -21.61 12.88
C LEU A 162 6.30 -22.13 11.72
N GLY A 163 7.61 -22.30 11.97
CA GLY A 163 8.56 -22.82 10.99
C GLY A 163 8.90 -24.30 11.18
N LYS A 164 8.26 -25.03 12.12
CA LYS A 164 8.53 -26.45 12.33
C LYS A 164 7.71 -27.30 11.37
N THR A 165 8.35 -28.21 10.65
CA THR A 165 7.66 -29.17 9.76
C THR A 165 6.73 -30.15 10.51
N THR A 166 6.83 -30.21 11.84
CA THR A 166 5.90 -30.92 12.73
C THR A 166 4.66 -30.09 13.11
N TYR A 167 4.51 -28.86 12.58
CA TYR A 167 3.32 -28.03 12.82
C TYR A 167 2.06 -28.74 12.32
N VAL A 168 0.98 -28.66 13.10
CA VAL A 168 -0.32 -29.26 12.79
C VAL A 168 -1.38 -28.17 12.74
N ALA A 169 -1.94 -27.93 11.56
CA ALA A 169 -3.05 -27.01 11.37
C ALA A 169 -4.33 -27.53 11.99
N ARG A 170 -5.21 -26.60 12.39
CA ARG A 170 -6.49 -26.85 13.05
C ARG A 170 -7.60 -26.06 12.34
N PRO A 171 -7.90 -26.38 11.09
CA PRO A 171 -8.94 -25.67 10.35
C PRO A 171 -10.32 -25.90 10.99
N VAL A 172 -11.12 -24.85 11.01
CA VAL A 172 -12.53 -24.91 11.45
C VAL A 172 -13.45 -24.49 10.31
N ALA A 173 -14.66 -25.05 10.28
CA ALA A 173 -15.66 -24.65 9.27
C ALA A 173 -16.16 -23.21 9.50
N GLU A 174 -16.11 -22.74 10.74
CA GLU A 174 -16.65 -21.46 11.15
C GLU A 174 -15.72 -20.79 12.16
N VAL A 175 -15.23 -19.61 11.81
CA VAL A 175 -14.43 -18.77 12.71
C VAL A 175 -15.33 -17.77 13.42
N ARG A 176 -15.27 -17.74 14.76
CA ARG A 176 -16.12 -16.93 15.64
C ARG A 176 -15.26 -16.17 16.63
N CYS A 177 -15.06 -14.88 16.38
CA CYS A 177 -14.14 -14.05 17.16
C CYS A 177 -14.88 -12.92 17.85
N ALA A 178 -14.93 -12.99 19.18
CA ALA A 178 -15.65 -12.02 19.98
C ALA A 178 -14.78 -10.82 20.36
N ALA A 179 -15.36 -9.62 20.31
CA ALA A 179 -14.78 -8.43 20.94
C ALA A 179 -15.01 -8.46 22.46
N SER A 180 -14.38 -7.56 23.22
CA SER A 180 -14.49 -7.55 24.69
C SER A 180 -15.95 -7.52 25.19
N THR A 181 -16.80 -6.71 24.56
CA THR A 181 -18.24 -6.64 24.85
C THR A 181 -18.95 -7.95 24.53
N GLY A 182 -18.63 -8.58 23.39
CA GLY A 182 -19.15 -9.90 23.01
C GLY A 182 -18.72 -11.00 23.98
N LYS A 183 -17.49 -10.98 24.49
CA LYS A 183 -17.01 -11.96 25.49
C LYS A 183 -17.77 -11.84 26.81
N ASN A 184 -17.99 -10.61 27.28
CA ASN A 184 -18.80 -10.37 28.48
C ASN A 184 -20.23 -10.86 28.27
N TYR A 185 -20.81 -10.65 27.08
CA TYR A 185 -22.14 -11.14 26.74
C TYR A 185 -22.20 -12.66 26.73
N ILE A 186 -21.25 -13.35 26.09
CA ILE A 186 -21.17 -14.81 26.09
C ILE A 186 -21.10 -15.36 27.53
N ALA A 187 -20.29 -14.74 28.39
CA ALA A 187 -20.15 -15.15 29.79
C ALA A 187 -21.43 -14.91 30.61
N ALA A 188 -22.17 -13.84 30.32
CA ALA A 188 -23.43 -13.51 30.99
C ALA A 188 -24.61 -14.37 30.50
N HIS A 189 -24.50 -14.98 29.33
CA HIS A 189 -25.60 -15.70 28.66
C HIS A 189 -25.24 -17.15 28.27
N PRO A 190 -24.86 -18.01 29.23
CA PRO A 190 -24.51 -19.41 28.95
C PRO A 190 -25.66 -20.21 28.32
N GLU A 191 -26.91 -19.82 28.57
CA GLU A 191 -28.12 -20.43 28.00
C GLU A 191 -28.19 -20.35 26.48
N LEU A 192 -27.47 -19.40 25.86
CA LEU A 192 -27.44 -19.23 24.41
C LEU A 192 -26.45 -20.17 23.70
N GLY A 193 -25.60 -20.90 24.44
CA GLY A 193 -24.63 -21.84 23.88
C GLY A 193 -23.57 -21.20 22.96
N LEU A 194 -23.33 -19.89 23.11
CA LEU A 194 -22.38 -19.15 22.29
C LEU A 194 -20.94 -19.40 22.75
N SER A 195 -20.01 -19.47 21.80
CA SER A 195 -18.58 -19.68 22.10
C SER A 195 -17.70 -19.13 20.98
N GLU A 196 -16.49 -18.69 21.34
CA GLU A 196 -15.45 -18.43 20.35
C GLU A 196 -14.96 -19.74 19.73
N ALA A 197 -14.51 -19.69 18.47
CA ALA A 197 -13.91 -20.82 17.80
C ALA A 197 -13.00 -20.37 16.65
N GLY A 198 -11.81 -20.94 16.53
CA GLY A 198 -10.99 -20.82 15.32
C GLY A 198 -10.20 -19.52 15.15
N CYS A 199 -10.28 -18.56 16.06
CA CYS A 199 -9.59 -17.27 15.91
C CYS A 199 -8.07 -17.43 15.99
N ALA A 200 -7.59 -18.09 17.05
CA ALA A 200 -6.16 -18.32 17.24
C ALA A 200 -5.65 -19.32 16.19
N GLU A 201 -6.43 -20.35 15.89
CA GLU A 201 -6.12 -21.34 14.88
C GLU A 201 -5.94 -20.70 13.50
N GLN A 202 -6.90 -19.88 13.05
CA GLN A 202 -6.81 -19.22 11.75
C GLN A 202 -5.62 -18.27 11.68
N GLN A 203 -5.37 -17.48 12.74
CA GLN A 203 -4.21 -16.59 12.77
C GLN A 203 -2.89 -17.37 12.72
N ASN A 204 -2.72 -18.36 13.58
CA ASN A 204 -1.48 -19.13 13.67
C ASN A 204 -1.24 -19.95 12.41
N ASP A 205 -2.28 -20.60 11.87
CA ASP A 205 -2.16 -21.43 10.67
C ASP A 205 -1.88 -20.58 9.43
N SER A 206 -2.51 -19.40 9.30
CA SER A 206 -2.20 -18.49 8.20
C SER A 206 -0.74 -18.00 8.26
N ALA A 207 -0.25 -17.66 9.45
CA ALA A 207 1.14 -17.26 9.66
C ALA A 207 2.10 -18.44 9.44
N ALA A 208 1.75 -19.66 9.84
CA ALA A 208 2.53 -20.87 9.59
C ALA A 208 2.60 -21.18 8.09
N ALA A 209 1.48 -21.11 7.36
CA ALA A 209 1.46 -21.29 5.91
C ALA A 209 2.44 -20.32 5.21
N TYR A 210 2.42 -19.04 5.59
CA TYR A 210 3.33 -18.04 5.04
C TYR A 210 4.79 -18.28 5.45
N SER A 211 5.04 -18.66 6.71
CA SER A 211 6.37 -19.02 7.22
C SER A 211 6.98 -20.19 6.43
N HIS A 212 6.18 -21.23 6.17
CA HIS A 212 6.58 -22.39 5.39
C HIS A 212 6.78 -22.05 3.91
N ALA A 213 5.96 -21.18 3.32
CA ALA A 213 6.15 -20.71 1.94
C ALA A 213 7.47 -19.94 1.76
N LEU A 214 7.81 -19.06 2.70
CA LEU A 214 9.10 -18.35 2.71
C LEU A 214 10.28 -19.33 2.90
N ALA A 215 10.17 -20.24 3.87
CA ALA A 215 11.20 -21.24 4.14
C ALA A 215 11.45 -22.14 2.93
N TRP A 216 10.39 -22.62 2.27
CA TRP A 216 10.47 -23.37 1.01
C TRP A 216 11.28 -22.60 -0.03
N TYR A 217 10.94 -21.34 -0.27
CA TYR A 217 11.60 -20.56 -1.31
C TYR A 217 13.10 -20.38 -1.04
N TYR A 218 13.44 -20.02 0.20
CA TYR A 218 14.80 -19.68 0.59
C TYR A 218 15.73 -20.90 0.64
N THR A 219 15.22 -22.10 0.94
CA THR A 219 16.05 -23.31 1.08
C THR A 219 15.92 -24.29 -0.08
N GLY A 220 14.78 -24.33 -0.76
CA GLY A 220 14.42 -25.44 -1.66
C GLY A 220 14.05 -26.73 -0.92
N ASP A 221 13.85 -26.70 0.40
CA ASP A 221 13.45 -27.88 1.18
C ASP A 221 11.95 -28.20 0.98
N ARG A 222 11.68 -29.29 0.27
CA ARG A 222 10.32 -29.73 -0.07
C ARG A 222 9.46 -30.02 1.16
N ALA A 223 10.03 -30.30 2.33
CA ALA A 223 9.25 -30.50 3.55
C ALA A 223 8.46 -29.23 3.94
N HIS A 224 9.05 -28.05 3.74
CA HIS A 224 8.35 -26.79 3.96
C HIS A 224 7.28 -26.54 2.89
N ALA A 225 7.54 -26.87 1.62
CA ALA A 225 6.52 -26.75 0.57
C ALA A 225 5.29 -27.62 0.86
N LYS A 226 5.51 -28.89 1.21
CA LYS A 226 4.45 -29.83 1.58
C LYS A 226 3.63 -29.31 2.75
N LYS A 227 4.28 -28.79 3.80
CA LYS A 227 3.59 -28.23 4.96
C LYS A 227 2.78 -26.98 4.60
N ALA A 228 3.31 -26.08 3.79
CA ALA A 228 2.54 -24.91 3.32
C ALA A 228 1.29 -25.34 2.54
N VAL A 229 1.43 -26.28 1.59
CA VAL A 229 0.32 -26.82 0.79
C VAL A 229 -0.70 -27.55 1.66
N GLU A 230 -0.25 -28.34 2.64
CA GLU A 230 -1.12 -29.04 3.60
C GLU A 230 -2.00 -28.05 4.35
N ILE A 231 -1.42 -27.00 4.94
CA ILE A 231 -2.16 -25.98 5.70
C ILE A 231 -3.14 -25.24 4.78
N LEU A 232 -2.68 -24.79 3.61
CA LEU A 232 -3.49 -24.05 2.65
C LEU A 232 -4.70 -24.87 2.16
N ASN A 233 -4.47 -26.11 1.74
CA ASN A 233 -5.54 -26.98 1.27
C ASN A 233 -6.53 -27.34 2.40
N ALA A 234 -6.03 -27.55 3.62
CA ALA A 234 -6.87 -27.89 4.77
C ALA A 234 -7.85 -26.75 5.12
N TRP A 235 -7.38 -25.50 5.14
CA TRP A 235 -8.26 -24.34 5.35
C TRP A 235 -9.19 -24.09 4.17
N ALA A 236 -8.68 -24.16 2.94
CA ALA A 236 -9.47 -23.93 1.72
C ALA A 236 -10.66 -24.89 1.58
N ARG A 237 -10.52 -26.15 2.02
CA ARG A 237 -11.59 -27.16 1.95
C ARG A 237 -12.56 -27.08 3.11
N THR A 238 -12.08 -26.68 4.29
CA THR A 238 -12.87 -26.70 5.53
C THR A 238 -13.62 -25.40 5.78
N LEU A 239 -12.98 -24.24 5.64
CA LEU A 239 -13.56 -22.95 6.02
C LEU A 239 -14.79 -22.61 5.17
N LYS A 240 -15.92 -22.36 5.83
CA LYS A 240 -17.20 -21.99 5.19
C LYS A 240 -17.60 -20.55 5.47
N ARG A 241 -17.25 -20.00 6.64
CA ARG A 241 -17.50 -18.60 6.97
C ARG A 241 -16.61 -18.08 8.10
N ILE A 242 -16.36 -16.79 8.08
CA ILE A 242 -15.86 -16.02 9.23
C ILE A 242 -17.07 -15.20 9.71
N LEU A 243 -17.52 -15.44 10.94
CA LEU A 243 -18.72 -14.78 11.45
C LEU A 243 -18.45 -13.32 11.78
N PHE A 244 -19.29 -12.46 11.22
CA PHE A 244 -19.47 -11.07 11.61
C PHE A 244 -20.98 -10.83 11.70
N ASP A 245 -21.52 -10.96 12.91
CA ASP A 245 -22.95 -10.79 13.19
C ASP A 245 -23.34 -9.32 13.15
N GLN A 246 -24.61 -8.99 12.91
CA GLN A 246 -25.11 -7.63 13.12
C GLN A 246 -25.39 -7.41 14.62
N PRO A 247 -25.39 -6.16 15.12
CA PRO A 247 -25.82 -5.87 16.48
C PRO A 247 -27.20 -6.48 16.75
N ARG A 248 -27.35 -7.13 17.90
CA ARG A 248 -28.63 -7.69 18.30
C ARG A 248 -29.67 -6.57 18.52
N THR A 249 -30.92 -6.84 18.18
CA THR A 249 -32.01 -5.85 18.30
C THR A 249 -32.39 -5.54 19.75
N ASP A 250 -32.13 -6.46 20.68
CA ASP A 250 -32.48 -6.35 22.10
C ASP A 250 -31.48 -5.53 22.92
N THR A 251 -30.19 -5.69 22.62
CA THR A 251 -29.08 -5.22 23.45
C THR A 251 -28.11 -4.32 22.70
N ASN A 252 -28.27 -4.22 21.38
CA ASN A 252 -27.33 -3.55 20.47
C ASN A 252 -25.88 -4.08 20.58
N VAL A 253 -25.70 -5.29 21.14
CA VAL A 253 -24.41 -5.95 21.24
C VAL A 253 -24.13 -6.72 19.96
N GLN A 254 -22.96 -6.48 19.38
CA GLN A 254 -22.40 -7.28 18.30
C GLN A 254 -21.39 -8.26 18.91
N ILE A 255 -21.66 -9.57 18.84
CA ILE A 255 -20.92 -10.57 19.62
C ILE A 255 -19.60 -10.89 18.95
N PHE A 256 -19.64 -11.24 17.66
CA PHE A 256 -18.50 -11.67 16.85
C PHE A 256 -17.92 -10.53 16.00
N ALA A 257 -17.91 -9.31 16.54
CA ALA A 257 -17.44 -8.10 15.85
C ALA A 257 -15.99 -8.22 15.33
N ASN A 258 -15.14 -9.05 15.96
CA ASN A 258 -13.75 -9.22 15.53
C ASN A 258 -13.60 -10.09 14.28
N GLY A 259 -14.65 -10.78 13.81
CA GLY A 259 -14.60 -11.55 12.56
C GLY A 259 -14.24 -10.69 11.35
N PHE A 260 -14.64 -9.42 11.36
CA PHE A 260 -14.26 -8.45 10.35
C PHE A 260 -12.74 -8.26 10.30
N HIS A 261 -12.11 -7.90 11.43
CA HIS A 261 -10.66 -7.74 11.53
C HIS A 261 -9.91 -9.03 11.18
N GLN A 262 -10.45 -10.16 11.64
CA GLN A 262 -9.89 -11.48 11.44
C GLN A 262 -9.79 -11.87 9.96
N ALA A 263 -10.76 -11.46 9.13
CA ALA A 263 -10.72 -11.67 7.69
C ALA A 263 -9.59 -10.88 7.02
N GLY A 264 -9.36 -9.63 7.42
CA GLY A 264 -8.23 -8.83 6.92
C GLY A 264 -6.89 -9.39 7.37
N TRP A 265 -6.73 -9.74 8.65
CA TRP A 265 -5.43 -10.18 9.17
C TRP A 265 -4.99 -11.54 8.64
N SER A 266 -5.87 -12.55 8.71
CA SER A 266 -5.53 -13.88 8.21
C SER A 266 -5.51 -13.93 6.68
N GLY A 267 -6.35 -13.13 6.03
CA GLY A 267 -6.43 -13.01 4.57
C GLY A 267 -5.09 -12.65 3.95
N GLU A 268 -4.41 -11.62 4.47
CA GLU A 268 -3.09 -11.21 3.99
C GLU A 268 -2.06 -12.34 4.03
N ASN A 269 -2.03 -13.11 5.12
CA ASN A 269 -1.10 -14.24 5.25
C ASN A 269 -1.43 -15.36 4.27
N PHE A 270 -2.69 -15.79 4.21
CA PHE A 270 -3.11 -16.89 3.35
C PHE A 270 -2.88 -16.57 1.87
N VAL A 271 -3.22 -15.37 1.42
CA VAL A 271 -3.07 -15.02 -0.01
C VAL A 271 -1.60 -14.90 -0.40
N ARG A 272 -0.73 -14.36 0.47
CA ARG A 272 0.72 -14.34 0.23
C ARG A 272 1.32 -15.74 0.17
N ALA A 273 0.93 -16.61 1.11
CA ALA A 273 1.38 -18.00 1.11
C ALA A 273 0.91 -18.73 -0.16
N ALA A 274 -0.38 -18.63 -0.50
CA ALA A 274 -0.96 -19.25 -1.69
C ALA A 274 -0.28 -18.77 -2.98
N GLU A 275 -0.02 -17.46 -3.09
CA GLU A 275 0.67 -16.85 -4.22
C GLU A 275 2.09 -17.41 -4.41
N ILE A 276 2.89 -17.44 -3.35
CA ILE A 276 4.24 -18.01 -3.40
C ILE A 276 4.15 -19.48 -3.80
N MET A 277 3.28 -20.27 -3.17
CA MET A 277 3.19 -21.70 -3.47
C MET A 277 2.73 -21.96 -4.91
N ARG A 278 1.71 -21.24 -5.41
CA ARG A 278 1.17 -21.39 -6.78
C ARG A 278 2.25 -21.18 -7.85
N HIS A 279 3.16 -20.26 -7.64
CA HIS A 279 4.13 -19.83 -8.66
C HIS A 279 5.57 -20.32 -8.42
N THR A 280 5.81 -21.07 -7.35
CA THR A 280 7.17 -21.53 -6.99
C THR A 280 7.27 -23.00 -6.63
N TYR A 281 6.15 -23.71 -6.44
CA TYR A 281 6.14 -25.13 -6.12
C TYR A 281 5.42 -25.93 -7.20
N THR A 282 6.15 -26.87 -7.81
CA THR A 282 5.59 -27.92 -8.66
C THR A 282 5.69 -29.24 -7.90
N PRO A 283 4.57 -29.93 -7.63
CA PRO A 283 4.59 -31.20 -6.91
C PRO A 283 5.31 -32.27 -7.71
N ALA A 284 6.11 -33.10 -7.04
CA ALA A 284 6.69 -34.30 -7.64
C ALA A 284 5.64 -35.43 -7.64
N SER A 285 5.95 -36.54 -8.32
CA SER A 285 5.10 -37.74 -8.29
C SER A 285 4.82 -38.18 -6.84
N GLY A 286 3.54 -38.39 -6.52
CA GLY A 286 3.08 -38.78 -5.18
C GLY A 286 2.96 -37.63 -4.17
N GLU A 287 3.28 -36.39 -4.54
CA GLU A 287 3.11 -35.23 -3.67
C GLU A 287 1.80 -34.49 -3.95
N THR A 288 1.17 -33.98 -2.89
CA THR A 288 -0.07 -33.21 -3.00
C THR A 288 0.18 -31.86 -3.69
N ALA A 289 -0.63 -31.57 -4.71
CA ALA A 289 -0.66 -30.28 -5.38
C ALA A 289 -1.41 -29.22 -4.54
N LEU A 290 -1.11 -27.95 -4.77
CA LEU A 290 -1.92 -26.85 -4.24
C LEU A 290 -3.32 -26.90 -4.88
N ASP A 291 -4.35 -26.91 -4.05
CA ASP A 291 -5.75 -26.93 -4.51
C ASP A 291 -6.20 -25.50 -4.82
N VAL A 292 -5.81 -25.02 -6.00
CA VAL A 292 -6.09 -23.65 -6.45
C VAL A 292 -7.60 -23.41 -6.49
N ALA A 293 -8.41 -24.34 -6.99
CA ALA A 293 -9.86 -24.17 -7.07
C ALA A 293 -10.51 -24.01 -5.68
N ALA A 294 -10.09 -24.78 -4.67
CA ALA A 294 -10.58 -24.60 -3.30
C ALA A 294 -10.17 -23.25 -2.72
N LEU A 295 -8.93 -22.80 -2.97
CA LEU A 295 -8.46 -21.48 -2.52
C LEU A 295 -9.23 -20.34 -3.19
N GLU A 296 -9.48 -20.44 -4.51
CA GLU A 296 -10.28 -19.46 -5.24
C GLU A 296 -11.70 -19.37 -4.65
N SER A 297 -12.32 -20.52 -4.36
CA SER A 297 -13.63 -20.58 -3.69
C SER A 297 -13.60 -19.95 -2.30
N MET A 298 -12.60 -20.28 -1.47
CA MET A 298 -12.43 -19.69 -0.14
C MET A 298 -12.28 -18.17 -0.21
N PHE A 299 -11.42 -17.65 -1.08
CA PHE A 299 -11.19 -16.22 -1.20
C PHE A 299 -12.44 -15.48 -1.72
N ARG A 300 -13.11 -16.01 -2.74
CA ARG A 300 -14.31 -15.38 -3.32
C ARG A 300 -15.50 -15.42 -2.37
N ASN A 301 -15.73 -16.55 -1.69
CA ASN A 301 -16.96 -16.78 -0.95
C ASN A 301 -16.86 -16.46 0.55
N VAL A 302 -15.65 -16.46 1.13
CA VAL A 302 -15.45 -16.22 2.56
C VAL A 302 -14.78 -14.87 2.84
N TYR A 303 -13.70 -14.54 2.13
CA TYR A 303 -12.91 -13.34 2.43
C TYR A 303 -13.44 -12.07 1.74
N LEU A 304 -13.65 -12.09 0.42
CA LEU A 304 -14.07 -10.90 -0.33
C LEU A 304 -15.38 -10.25 0.18
N PRO A 305 -16.40 -10.99 0.66
CA PRO A 305 -17.60 -10.38 1.26
C PRO A 305 -17.34 -9.54 2.52
N LEU A 306 -16.22 -9.78 3.20
CA LEU A 306 -15.80 -9.05 4.41
C LEU A 306 -14.74 -7.98 4.11
N THR A 307 -13.90 -8.17 3.08
CA THR A 307 -12.77 -7.28 2.80
C THR A 307 -13.02 -6.24 1.71
N THR A 308 -14.12 -6.33 0.95
CA THR A 308 -14.50 -5.37 -0.11
C THR A 308 -15.56 -4.39 0.36
N VAL A 309 -15.52 -3.12 -0.09
CA VAL A 309 -16.59 -2.12 0.14
C VAL A 309 -17.92 -2.66 -0.37
N GLY A 310 -19.00 -2.50 0.39
CA GLY A 310 -20.35 -2.90 -0.04
C GLY A 310 -20.61 -4.42 0.02
N GLY A 311 -19.64 -5.23 0.42
CA GLY A 311 -19.89 -6.61 0.84
C GLY A 311 -20.76 -6.65 2.10
N ALA A 312 -21.46 -7.76 2.33
CA ALA A 312 -22.45 -7.92 3.41
C ALA A 312 -21.92 -7.54 4.81
N GLY A 313 -20.60 -7.58 5.04
CA GLY A 313 -19.98 -7.11 6.29
C GLY A 313 -19.53 -5.65 6.29
N ARG A 314 -19.07 -5.10 5.15
CA ARG A 314 -18.45 -3.76 5.08
C ARG A 314 -19.45 -2.63 4.84
N GLY A 315 -20.63 -2.93 4.30
CA GLY A 315 -21.75 -1.99 4.25
C GLY A 315 -22.24 -1.52 5.63
N SER A 316 -21.95 -2.30 6.68
CA SER A 316 -22.24 -1.98 8.09
C SER A 316 -21.04 -1.40 8.85
N TRP A 317 -19.90 -1.10 8.18
CA TRP A 317 -18.73 -0.59 8.87
C TRP A 317 -19.00 0.81 9.43
N ASN A 318 -18.96 0.92 10.75
CA ASN A 318 -19.34 2.09 11.53
C ASN A 318 -18.11 2.96 11.90
N GLY A 319 -17.10 3.04 11.04
CA GLY A 319 -15.95 3.93 11.26
C GLY A 319 -14.92 3.45 12.31
N TRP A 320 -15.19 2.38 13.05
CA TRP A 320 -14.30 1.86 14.10
C TRP A 320 -13.30 0.81 13.61
N GLY A 321 -12.11 0.77 14.21
CA GLY A 321 -11.08 -0.23 13.90
C GLY A 321 -10.32 0.09 12.61
N LEU A 322 -9.81 1.31 12.51
CA LEU A 322 -8.99 1.79 11.39
C LEU A 322 -7.75 0.92 11.20
N ASN A 323 -7.26 0.31 12.29
CA ASN A 323 -6.13 -0.61 12.31
C ASN A 323 -6.27 -1.83 11.39
N SER A 324 -7.49 -2.27 11.05
CA SER A 324 -7.70 -3.37 10.09
C SER A 324 -8.20 -2.90 8.73
N VAL A 325 -8.65 -1.66 8.57
CA VAL A 325 -9.24 -1.18 7.31
C VAL A 325 -8.27 -1.38 6.13
N TYR A 326 -6.98 -1.15 6.35
CA TYR A 326 -5.96 -1.37 5.33
C TYR A 326 -5.53 -2.83 5.18
N SER A 327 -5.67 -3.67 6.20
CA SER A 327 -5.44 -5.11 6.02
C SER A 327 -6.51 -5.74 5.13
N HIS A 328 -7.72 -5.18 5.12
CA HIS A 328 -8.79 -5.59 4.21
C HIS A 328 -8.47 -5.18 2.78
N MET A 329 -8.02 -3.94 2.57
CA MET A 329 -7.60 -3.48 1.24
C MET A 329 -6.40 -4.29 0.74
N SER A 330 -5.40 -4.53 1.59
CA SER A 330 -4.24 -5.38 1.29
C SER A 330 -4.67 -6.80 0.88
N THR A 331 -5.57 -7.41 1.67
CA THR A 331 -6.16 -8.72 1.35
C THR A 331 -6.89 -8.71 0.02
N THR A 332 -7.77 -7.73 -0.23
CA THR A 332 -8.54 -7.62 -1.47
C THR A 332 -7.64 -7.41 -2.69
N ILE A 333 -6.62 -6.55 -2.58
CA ILE A 333 -5.61 -6.33 -3.64
C ILE A 333 -4.86 -7.64 -3.92
N GLY A 334 -4.39 -8.33 -2.87
CA GLY A 334 -3.70 -9.60 -2.99
C GLY A 334 -4.56 -10.70 -3.61
N ILE A 335 -5.83 -10.80 -3.22
CA ILE A 335 -6.79 -11.74 -3.82
C ILE A 335 -7.01 -11.40 -5.30
N GLY A 336 -7.16 -10.12 -5.64
CA GLY A 336 -7.28 -9.70 -7.04
C GLY A 336 -6.10 -10.14 -7.90
N VAL A 337 -4.87 -10.02 -7.38
CA VAL A 337 -3.66 -10.56 -8.04
C VAL A 337 -3.75 -12.08 -8.16
N PHE A 338 -3.92 -12.81 -7.05
CA PHE A 338 -3.94 -14.27 -7.02
C PHE A 338 -4.98 -14.87 -7.98
N LEU A 339 -6.17 -14.27 -8.05
CA LEU A 339 -7.29 -14.70 -8.89
C LEU A 339 -7.17 -14.25 -10.35
N ASN A 340 -6.15 -13.45 -10.69
CA ASN A 340 -6.07 -12.71 -11.94
C ASN A 340 -7.33 -11.85 -12.23
N ASP A 341 -7.93 -11.29 -11.19
CA ASP A 341 -9.18 -10.54 -11.23
C ASP A 341 -8.92 -9.02 -11.07
N LYS A 342 -8.86 -8.32 -12.20
CA LYS A 342 -8.59 -6.87 -12.23
C LYS A 342 -9.69 -6.05 -11.57
N THR A 343 -10.93 -6.53 -11.58
CA THR A 343 -12.06 -5.85 -10.94
C THR A 343 -11.89 -5.86 -9.43
N VAL A 344 -11.57 -7.02 -8.84
CA VAL A 344 -11.30 -7.16 -7.40
C VAL A 344 -10.07 -6.32 -7.00
N TYR A 345 -8.99 -6.40 -7.77
CA TYR A 345 -7.79 -5.59 -7.54
C TYR A 345 -8.10 -4.09 -7.53
N ASN A 346 -8.80 -3.59 -8.56
CA ASN A 346 -9.14 -2.17 -8.68
C ASN A 346 -10.08 -1.73 -7.54
N ALA A 347 -10.99 -2.59 -7.09
CA ALA A 347 -11.83 -2.30 -5.93
C ALA A 347 -10.99 -2.04 -4.66
N GLY A 348 -9.97 -2.87 -4.42
CA GLY A 348 -9.03 -2.67 -3.30
C GLY A 348 -8.18 -1.40 -3.43
N VAL A 349 -7.64 -1.13 -4.63
CA VAL A 349 -6.82 0.08 -4.93
C VAL A 349 -7.63 1.37 -4.78
N ASN A 350 -8.85 1.39 -5.31
CA ASN A 350 -9.74 2.54 -5.22
C ASN A 350 -10.11 2.80 -3.77
N GLU A 351 -10.40 1.74 -3.01
CA GLU A 351 -10.75 1.88 -1.61
C GLU A 351 -9.60 2.37 -0.75
N PHE A 352 -8.38 1.86 -0.99
CA PHE A 352 -7.16 2.40 -0.37
C PHE A 352 -7.06 3.91 -0.56
N THR A 353 -7.22 4.37 -1.79
CA THR A 353 -7.10 5.80 -2.10
C THR A 353 -8.20 6.61 -1.43
N ARG A 354 -9.42 6.07 -1.41
CA ARG A 354 -10.61 6.74 -0.89
C ARG A 354 -10.57 6.96 0.63
N GLN A 355 -10.01 6.02 1.39
CA GLN A 355 -9.95 6.09 2.86
C GLN A 355 -8.70 6.79 3.39
N LEU A 356 -7.75 7.11 2.53
CA LEU A 356 -6.45 7.66 2.91
C LEU A 356 -6.55 8.90 3.82
N PRO A 357 -7.36 9.92 3.50
CA PRO A 357 -7.47 11.11 4.36
C PRO A 357 -8.21 10.85 5.69
N ALA A 358 -8.99 9.77 5.77
CA ALA A 358 -9.75 9.40 6.96
C ALA A 358 -8.97 8.48 7.91
N ALA A 359 -7.78 8.05 7.53
CA ALA A 359 -6.92 7.17 8.34
C ALA A 359 -5.75 7.92 8.94
N ILE A 360 -5.11 8.80 8.15
CA ILE A 360 -4.00 9.65 8.58
C ILE A 360 -4.35 11.08 8.23
N HIS A 361 -4.36 11.96 9.23
CA HIS A 361 -4.77 13.34 9.05
C HIS A 361 -3.60 14.21 8.59
N LEU A 362 -3.91 15.16 7.71
CA LEU A 362 -3.06 16.31 7.42
C LEU A 362 -3.86 17.57 7.71
N VAL A 363 -3.24 18.56 8.36
CA VAL A 363 -3.85 19.83 8.72
C VAL A 363 -4.35 20.58 7.48
N GLY A 364 -3.69 20.37 6.34
CA GLY A 364 -4.07 20.94 5.04
C GLY A 364 -5.23 20.26 4.32
N ASP A 365 -5.87 19.24 4.91
CA ASP A 365 -6.99 18.55 4.29
C ASP A 365 -8.19 19.47 4.07
N ASP A 366 -8.77 19.42 2.86
CA ASP A 366 -9.96 20.21 2.54
C ASP A 366 -11.21 19.61 3.20
N VAL A 367 -11.61 20.24 4.29
CA VAL A 367 -12.80 19.90 5.07
C VAL A 367 -13.99 20.80 4.75
N SER A 368 -13.94 21.61 3.68
CA SER A 368 -14.98 22.60 3.34
C SER A 368 -16.38 22.00 3.16
N LYS A 369 -16.46 20.72 2.77
CA LYS A 369 -17.71 19.94 2.70
C LYS A 369 -18.41 19.79 4.06
N TYR A 370 -17.68 19.85 5.17
CA TYR A 370 -18.15 19.48 6.51
C TYR A 370 -18.21 20.71 7.43
N THR A 371 -19.42 21.09 7.84
CA THR A 371 -19.66 22.37 8.54
C THR A 371 -18.98 22.44 9.92
N ASN A 372 -18.74 21.29 10.55
CA ASN A 372 -18.26 21.20 11.94
C ASN A 372 -16.84 20.65 12.08
N LEU A 373 -16.11 20.41 10.98
CA LEU A 373 -14.82 19.70 11.00
C LEU A 373 -13.61 20.58 10.64
N LYS A 374 -13.70 21.90 10.82
CA LYS A 374 -12.58 22.81 10.56
C LYS A 374 -11.35 22.41 11.39
N GLY A 375 -10.25 22.03 10.72
CA GLY A 375 -9.01 21.59 11.38
C GLY A 375 -9.09 20.20 12.03
N MET A 376 -10.07 19.39 11.63
CA MET A 376 -10.26 18.02 12.10
C MET A 376 -10.04 17.01 10.96
N PRO A 377 -9.89 15.72 11.27
CA PRO A 377 -9.77 14.69 10.26
C PRO A 377 -11.03 14.55 9.41
N LEU A 378 -10.83 14.17 8.15
CA LEU A 378 -11.93 13.83 7.25
C LEU A 378 -12.63 12.56 7.74
N PRO A 379 -13.97 12.50 7.67
CA PRO A 379 -14.70 11.30 8.05
C PRO A 379 -14.39 10.18 7.05
N PRO A 380 -14.46 8.92 7.48
CA PRO A 380 -14.36 7.79 6.58
C PRO A 380 -15.48 7.86 5.53
N GLN A 381 -15.08 8.02 4.27
CA GLN A 381 -16.04 8.27 3.19
C GLN A 381 -16.99 7.08 3.03
N GLY A 382 -18.22 7.35 2.56
CA GLY A 382 -19.21 6.29 2.28
C GLY A 382 -19.68 5.51 3.50
N THR A 383 -19.51 6.07 4.70
CA THR A 383 -20.00 5.51 5.97
C THR A 383 -21.09 6.41 6.57
N VAL A 384 -21.64 5.99 7.71
CA VAL A 384 -22.58 6.82 8.49
C VAL A 384 -21.99 8.15 8.96
N TYR A 385 -20.66 8.33 8.91
CA TYR A 385 -19.94 9.55 9.29
C TYR A 385 -19.76 10.53 8.13
N ASP A 386 -19.94 10.10 6.87
CA ASP A 386 -19.77 10.95 5.68
C ASP A 386 -21.01 11.83 5.43
N LYS A 387 -21.31 12.71 6.39
CA LYS A 387 -22.46 13.63 6.38
C LYS A 387 -21.97 15.06 6.57
N THR A 388 -22.53 16.01 5.81
CA THR A 388 -22.13 17.43 5.85
C THR A 388 -22.21 18.06 7.23
N ASN A 389 -23.18 17.64 8.04
CA ASN A 389 -23.43 18.12 9.40
C ASN A 389 -22.95 17.16 10.51
N ILE A 390 -21.99 16.28 10.22
CA ILE A 390 -21.43 15.35 11.21
C ILE A 390 -20.90 16.11 12.45
N ALA A 391 -21.10 15.56 13.64
CA ALA A 391 -20.63 16.18 14.87
C ALA A 391 -19.12 15.97 15.03
N ALA A 392 -18.42 17.02 15.45
CA ALA A 392 -17.00 16.96 15.81
C ALA A 392 -16.71 15.88 16.86
N SER A 393 -17.58 15.74 17.87
CA SER A 393 -17.46 14.71 18.90
C SER A 393 -17.47 13.28 18.33
N SER A 394 -18.25 13.03 17.27
CA SER A 394 -18.27 11.73 16.60
C SER A 394 -16.94 11.40 15.94
N ILE A 395 -16.32 12.37 15.26
CA ILE A 395 -14.99 12.20 14.65
C ILE A 395 -13.92 12.07 15.74
N SER A 396 -13.98 12.88 16.78
CA SER A 396 -13.07 12.77 17.92
C SER A 396 -13.12 11.37 18.54
N GLN A 397 -14.32 10.81 18.72
CA GLN A 397 -14.50 9.49 19.31
C GLN A 397 -13.87 8.37 18.47
N ILE A 398 -14.14 8.32 17.16
CA ILE A 398 -13.56 7.27 16.28
C ILE A 398 -12.04 7.45 16.07
N TRP A 399 -11.49 8.63 16.38
CA TRP A 399 -10.04 8.92 16.40
C TRP A 399 -9.40 8.73 17.79
N SER A 400 -10.10 8.08 18.72
CA SER A 400 -9.61 7.84 20.09
C SER A 400 -9.36 9.10 20.92
N SER A 401 -10.12 10.15 20.65
CA SER A 401 -10.19 11.41 21.41
C SER A 401 -8.84 12.12 21.62
N PRO A 402 -8.14 12.52 20.54
CA PRO A 402 -6.93 13.34 20.65
C PRO A 402 -7.25 14.74 21.19
N SER A 403 -6.29 15.39 21.83
CA SER A 403 -6.43 16.77 22.33
C SER A 403 -6.25 17.81 21.24
N LYS A 404 -5.60 17.44 20.12
CA LYS A 404 -5.39 18.26 18.92
C LYS A 404 -5.11 17.36 17.72
N TYR A 405 -5.31 17.90 16.52
CA TYR A 405 -4.97 17.22 15.28
C TYR A 405 -3.75 17.89 14.64
N ILE A 406 -2.77 17.08 14.27
CA ILE A 406 -1.49 17.50 13.69
C ILE A 406 -1.19 16.62 12.47
N ASP A 407 -0.28 17.04 11.60
CA ASP A 407 0.13 16.23 10.46
C ASP A 407 0.64 14.85 10.92
N GLY A 408 0.19 13.80 10.23
CA GLY A 408 0.62 12.42 10.46
C GLY A 408 -0.07 11.71 11.62
N ILE A 409 -0.92 12.37 12.41
CA ILE A 409 -1.73 11.65 13.40
C ILE A 409 -2.62 10.63 12.67
N GLU A 410 -2.61 9.40 13.17
CA GLU A 410 -3.40 8.27 12.68
C GLU A 410 -4.56 7.99 13.66
N GLY A 411 -5.70 7.48 13.19
CA GLY A 411 -6.91 7.40 14.02
C GLY A 411 -6.83 6.52 15.28
N GLU A 412 -5.85 5.62 15.38
CA GLU A 412 -5.59 4.78 16.54
C GLU A 412 -4.46 5.34 17.42
N THR A 413 -3.83 6.47 17.05
CA THR A 413 -2.67 7.08 17.74
C THR A 413 -2.89 7.21 19.25
N CYS A 414 -4.07 7.65 19.66
CA CYS A 414 -4.39 7.87 21.07
C CYS A 414 -4.99 6.65 21.79
N ARG A 415 -5.10 5.51 21.10
CA ARG A 415 -5.48 4.22 21.66
C ARG A 415 -4.25 3.46 22.15
N ASP A 416 -3.40 2.99 21.22
CA ASP A 416 -2.11 2.34 21.49
C ASP A 416 -1.24 2.21 20.23
N MET A 417 0.07 2.10 20.43
CA MET A 417 1.04 2.08 19.32
C MET A 417 1.00 0.80 18.47
N SER A 418 0.52 -0.32 19.02
CA SER A 418 0.37 -1.55 18.23
C SER A 418 -0.71 -1.37 17.17
N HIS A 419 -1.89 -0.85 17.53
CA HIS A 419 -2.98 -0.62 16.59
C HIS A 419 -2.58 0.41 15.52
N THR A 420 -1.93 1.51 15.91
CA THR A 420 -1.39 2.48 14.95
C THR A 420 -0.44 1.84 13.94
N SER A 421 0.47 0.98 14.42
CA SER A 421 1.43 0.31 13.54
C SER A 421 0.81 -0.69 12.56
N MET A 422 -0.33 -1.28 12.92
CA MET A 422 -1.07 -2.17 12.03
C MET A 422 -1.62 -1.41 10.82
N THR A 423 -2.05 -0.16 10.98
CA THR A 423 -2.57 0.68 9.90
C THR A 423 -1.49 0.89 8.84
N PHE A 424 -0.40 1.58 9.17
CA PHE A 424 0.64 1.90 8.18
C PHE A 424 1.42 0.65 7.73
N GLY A 425 1.49 -0.40 8.56
CA GLY A 425 2.04 -1.70 8.16
C GLY A 425 1.25 -2.31 7.00
N SER A 426 -0.07 -2.37 7.13
CA SER A 426 -0.95 -2.86 6.05
C SER A 426 -0.93 -1.93 4.83
N MET A 427 -0.79 -0.62 5.05
CA MET A 427 -0.63 0.32 3.94
C MET A 427 0.63 0.05 3.13
N GLY A 428 1.75 -0.23 3.81
CA GLY A 428 2.99 -0.66 3.18
C GLY A 428 2.83 -1.95 2.40
N MET A 429 2.15 -2.94 2.96
CA MET A 429 1.86 -4.24 2.30
C MET A 429 1.02 -4.09 1.02
N ALA A 430 -0.09 -3.35 1.12
CA ALA A 430 -0.96 -3.04 -0.02
C ALA A 430 -0.20 -2.28 -1.11
N SER A 431 0.61 -1.30 -0.71
CA SER A 431 1.39 -0.48 -1.63
C SER A 431 2.50 -1.27 -2.32
N GLU A 432 3.16 -2.19 -1.62
CA GLU A 432 4.18 -3.03 -2.22
C GLU A 432 3.59 -4.02 -3.23
N THR A 433 2.45 -4.63 -2.89
CA THR A 433 1.69 -5.44 -3.86
C THR A 433 1.33 -4.61 -5.08
N ALA A 434 0.74 -3.43 -4.89
CA ALA A 434 0.34 -2.55 -5.99
C ALA A 434 1.53 -2.12 -6.87
N ARG A 435 2.68 -1.81 -6.25
CA ARG A 435 3.92 -1.43 -6.94
C ARG A 435 4.42 -2.54 -7.86
N LEU A 436 4.39 -3.80 -7.40
CA LEU A 436 4.76 -4.97 -8.21
C LEU A 436 3.85 -5.13 -9.44
N GLN A 437 2.63 -4.59 -9.39
CA GLN A 437 1.66 -4.59 -10.49
C GLN A 437 1.66 -3.29 -11.30
N GLY A 438 2.59 -2.36 -11.04
CA GLY A 438 2.70 -1.08 -11.74
C GLY A 438 1.75 0.02 -11.27
N THR A 439 1.04 -0.17 -10.16
CA THR A 439 0.18 0.87 -9.55
C THR A 439 0.92 1.57 -8.42
N ASP A 440 1.06 2.89 -8.51
CA ASP A 440 1.79 3.68 -7.51
C ASP A 440 0.91 4.12 -6.33
N LEU A 441 0.68 3.22 -5.37
CA LEU A 441 0.02 3.56 -4.11
C LEU A 441 0.96 4.25 -3.10
N TYR A 442 2.26 3.99 -3.17
CA TYR A 442 3.24 4.68 -2.34
C TYR A 442 3.27 6.17 -2.64
N GLY A 443 3.37 6.58 -3.91
CA GLY A 443 3.31 7.99 -4.30
C GLY A 443 2.01 8.68 -3.86
N ARG A 444 0.87 7.99 -3.93
CA ARG A 444 -0.42 8.52 -3.45
C ARG A 444 -0.45 8.72 -1.93
N ALA A 445 0.22 7.87 -1.17
CA ALA A 445 0.25 7.90 0.28
C ALA A 445 1.46 8.62 0.87
N GLU A 446 2.36 9.15 0.03
CA GLU A 446 3.71 9.58 0.40
C GLU A 446 3.75 10.49 1.62
N ILE A 447 3.11 11.65 1.53
CA ILE A 447 3.15 12.66 2.61
C ILE A 447 2.60 12.07 3.90
N ARG A 448 1.43 11.42 3.84
CA ARG A 448 0.80 10.81 5.04
C ARG A 448 1.65 9.72 5.66
N MET A 449 2.25 8.87 4.85
CA MET A 449 3.10 7.78 5.34
C MET A 449 4.40 8.31 5.95
N LEU A 450 5.03 9.32 5.35
CA LEU A 450 6.23 9.95 5.91
C LEU A 450 5.92 10.62 7.25
N GLU A 451 4.88 11.46 7.29
CA GLU A 451 4.47 12.18 8.50
C GLU A 451 4.06 11.21 9.61
N THR A 452 3.22 10.21 9.30
CA THR A 452 2.78 9.26 10.33
C THR A 452 3.93 8.40 10.84
N MET A 453 4.79 7.89 9.97
CA MET A 453 5.86 7.00 10.42
C MET A 453 6.90 7.77 11.24
N GLU A 454 7.30 8.98 10.83
CA GLU A 454 8.23 9.78 11.61
C GLU A 454 7.62 10.25 12.95
N LEU A 455 6.36 10.70 12.98
CA LEU A 455 5.67 11.10 14.20
C LEU A 455 5.67 9.97 15.24
N HIS A 456 5.22 8.78 14.83
CA HIS A 456 5.15 7.63 15.73
C HIS A 456 6.55 7.09 16.07
N ALA A 457 7.51 7.20 15.15
CA ALA A 457 8.88 6.79 15.41
C ALA A 457 9.57 7.68 16.45
N VAL A 458 9.34 8.99 16.42
CA VAL A 458 9.81 9.92 17.47
C VAL A 458 9.26 9.50 18.83
N TYR A 459 7.95 9.27 18.92
CA TYR A 459 7.30 8.87 20.16
C TYR A 459 7.87 7.58 20.73
N ILE A 460 7.91 6.52 19.92
CA ILE A 460 8.36 5.19 20.37
C ILE A 460 9.86 5.22 20.75
N ASN A 461 10.70 5.92 19.98
CA ASN A 461 12.11 6.08 20.35
C ASN A 461 12.26 6.78 21.70
N ALA A 462 11.49 7.85 21.96
CA ALA A 462 11.53 8.55 23.24
C ALA A 462 11.11 7.63 24.40
N GLN A 463 10.02 6.88 24.24
CA GLN A 463 9.56 5.93 25.26
C GLN A 463 10.58 4.83 25.55
N LEU A 464 11.19 4.25 24.51
CA LEU A 464 12.25 3.25 24.67
C LEU A 464 13.52 3.82 25.33
N ASP A 465 13.76 5.13 25.17
CA ASP A 465 14.89 5.85 25.78
C ASP A 465 14.55 6.37 27.20
N GLY A 466 13.38 6.02 27.76
CA GLY A 466 12.93 6.48 29.07
C GLY A 466 12.57 7.96 29.13
N LYS A 467 12.28 8.59 27.97
CA LYS A 467 11.98 10.02 27.85
C LYS A 467 10.48 10.26 27.72
N ALA A 468 10.04 11.40 28.24
CA ALA A 468 8.68 11.89 28.03
C ALA A 468 8.41 12.16 26.53
N PRO A 469 7.15 12.05 26.07
CA PRO A 469 6.78 12.47 24.72
C PRO A 469 7.09 13.95 24.49
N ALA A 470 7.33 14.33 23.23
CA ALA A 470 7.50 15.73 22.88
C ALA A 470 6.26 16.56 23.25
N ALA A 471 6.43 17.83 23.61
CA ALA A 471 5.32 18.73 23.97
C ALA A 471 4.27 18.88 22.85
N VAL A 472 4.67 18.61 21.61
CA VAL A 472 3.79 18.62 20.44
C VAL A 472 2.89 17.38 20.33
N TRP A 473 3.07 16.35 21.16
CA TRP A 473 2.30 15.10 21.13
C TRP A 473 0.78 15.36 21.21
N PRO A 474 -0.05 14.74 20.34
CA PRO A 474 -1.46 15.11 20.19
C PRO A 474 -2.42 14.39 21.14
N CYS A 475 -1.94 13.47 21.98
CA CYS A 475 -2.79 12.72 22.89
C CYS A 475 -2.76 13.28 24.32
N PRO A 476 -3.88 13.19 25.07
CA PRO A 476 -3.99 13.75 26.42
C PRO A 476 -3.17 12.99 27.48
N LYS A 477 -2.56 11.87 27.11
CA LYS A 477 -1.80 10.98 28.01
C LYS A 477 -0.64 10.32 27.27
N VAL A 478 0.30 9.78 28.05
CA VAL A 478 1.26 8.80 27.54
C VAL A 478 0.49 7.58 27.05
N ILE A 479 0.74 7.20 25.81
CA ILE A 479 0.07 6.11 25.12
C ILE A 479 0.78 4.79 25.40
N ASN A 480 -0.02 3.77 25.68
CA ASN A 480 0.44 2.39 25.86
C ASN A 480 1.04 1.85 24.55
N MET A 481 2.05 1.00 24.68
CA MET A 481 2.69 0.33 23.54
C MET A 481 1.83 -0.79 22.94
N GLY A 482 0.81 -1.28 23.67
CA GLY A 482 -0.14 -2.27 23.14
C GLY A 482 0.48 -3.67 22.94
N GLY A 483 1.40 -4.09 23.82
CA GLY A 483 2.12 -5.36 23.68
C GLY A 483 3.36 -5.23 22.79
N THR A 484 3.62 -6.22 21.93
CA THR A 484 4.81 -6.23 21.04
C THR A 484 4.50 -5.88 19.59
N GLY A 485 3.24 -5.61 19.24
CA GLY A 485 2.80 -5.31 17.87
C GLY A 485 3.45 -4.05 17.30
N TYR A 486 3.67 -3.01 18.13
CA TYR A 486 4.33 -1.76 17.75
C TYR A 486 5.72 -1.93 17.11
N LYS A 487 6.36 -3.09 17.29
CA LYS A 487 7.68 -3.41 16.71
C LYS A 487 7.59 -3.80 15.24
N LEU A 488 6.38 -3.95 14.70
CA LEU A 488 6.09 -4.45 13.36
C LEU A 488 5.42 -3.36 12.50
N GLY A 489 5.38 -3.53 11.18
CA GLY A 489 4.74 -2.65 10.21
C GLY A 489 5.64 -1.58 9.61
N TRP A 490 6.92 -1.56 9.95
CA TRP A 490 7.82 -0.46 9.58
C TRP A 490 8.55 -0.71 8.27
N GLU A 491 8.90 -1.95 7.93
CA GLU A 491 9.97 -2.18 6.97
C GLU A 491 9.54 -2.03 5.52
N ALA A 492 8.30 -2.37 5.16
CA ALA A 492 7.82 -2.27 3.78
C ALA A 492 7.87 -0.82 3.28
N ALA A 493 7.24 0.10 4.02
CA ALA A 493 7.23 1.51 3.69
C ALA A 493 8.61 2.17 3.87
N TYR A 494 9.35 1.83 4.93
CA TYR A 494 10.71 2.33 5.12
C TYR A 494 11.63 1.92 3.95
N ASN A 495 11.55 0.68 3.48
CA ASN A 495 12.34 0.24 2.33
C ASN A 495 11.98 1.03 1.06
N HIS A 496 10.70 1.29 0.82
CA HIS A 496 10.30 2.11 -0.32
C HIS A 496 10.83 3.55 -0.21
N TYR A 497 10.46 4.28 0.85
CA TYR A 497 10.76 5.71 0.93
C TYR A 497 12.25 5.98 1.20
N ALA A 498 12.86 5.31 2.17
CA ALA A 498 14.25 5.57 2.55
C ALA A 498 15.24 4.87 1.61
N ASN A 499 15.06 3.57 1.32
CA ASN A 499 16.07 2.82 0.57
C ASN A 499 15.96 3.03 -0.95
N ARG A 500 14.74 2.92 -1.52
CA ARG A 500 14.55 3.09 -2.97
C ARG A 500 14.50 4.56 -3.37
N ARG A 501 13.74 5.39 -2.64
CA ARG A 501 13.53 6.82 -2.97
C ARG A 501 14.47 7.80 -2.28
N LYS A 502 15.31 7.35 -1.34
CA LYS A 502 16.31 8.19 -0.64
C LYS A 502 15.70 9.36 0.14
N LEU A 503 14.46 9.22 0.62
CA LEU A 503 13.82 10.20 1.47
C LEU A 503 14.32 10.07 2.92
N ALA A 504 14.46 11.19 3.63
CA ALA A 504 14.90 11.20 5.00
C ALA A 504 13.81 10.67 5.94
N MET A 505 14.13 9.59 6.66
CA MET A 505 13.27 9.03 7.71
C MET A 505 14.12 8.63 8.94
N PRO A 506 14.81 9.59 9.59
CA PRO A 506 15.83 9.30 10.58
C PRO A 506 15.29 8.58 11.83
N ASN A 507 14.09 8.94 12.31
CA ASN A 507 13.53 8.29 13.51
C ASN A 507 13.04 6.89 13.17
N THR A 508 12.43 6.71 12.00
CA THR A 508 12.02 5.40 11.50
C THR A 508 13.23 4.50 11.28
N ALA A 509 14.32 5.02 10.70
CA ALA A 509 15.57 4.29 10.53
C ALA A 509 16.12 3.78 11.87
N LYS A 510 16.12 4.64 12.90
CA LYS A 510 16.53 4.28 14.27
C LYS A 510 15.65 3.17 14.84
N LEU A 511 14.33 3.22 14.64
CA LEU A 511 13.42 2.15 15.09
C LEU A 511 13.63 0.84 14.34
N VAL A 512 13.70 0.89 13.01
CA VAL A 512 13.92 -0.31 12.18
C VAL A 512 15.21 -1.00 12.60
N ALA A 513 16.28 -0.25 12.88
CA ALA A 513 17.53 -0.80 13.41
C ALA A 513 17.35 -1.48 14.80
N ARG A 514 16.51 -0.94 15.68
CA ARG A 514 16.21 -1.50 17.01
C ARG A 514 15.36 -2.78 16.96
N PHE A 515 14.46 -2.89 15.98
CA PHE A 515 13.49 -3.99 15.93
C PHE A 515 13.89 -5.16 15.04
N ARG A 516 14.90 -4.96 14.18
CA ARG A 516 15.46 -6.06 13.38
C ARG A 516 16.22 -7.08 14.25
N PRO A 517 16.13 -8.39 13.96
CA PRO A 517 15.21 -8.99 13.00
C PRO A 517 13.76 -9.03 13.54
N SER A 518 12.82 -8.60 12.70
CA SER A 518 11.39 -8.55 13.04
C SER A 518 10.81 -9.97 13.25
N GLY A 519 9.68 -10.03 13.93
CA GLY A 519 9.01 -11.29 14.28
C GLY A 519 7.73 -11.48 13.49
N THR A 520 6.73 -12.03 14.16
CA THR A 520 5.38 -12.27 13.65
C THR A 520 4.35 -11.63 14.55
N GLY A 521 3.27 -11.13 13.98
CA GLY A 521 2.12 -10.59 14.70
C GLY A 521 0.95 -10.33 13.76
N LEU A 522 -0.15 -11.08 13.93
CA LEU A 522 -1.34 -11.01 13.07
C LEU A 522 -0.95 -11.11 11.57
N HIS A 523 -1.13 -10.06 10.78
CA HIS A 523 -0.74 -9.94 9.36
C HIS A 523 0.70 -9.47 9.14
N GLN A 524 1.38 -8.94 10.14
CA GLN A 524 2.73 -8.38 10.02
C GLN A 524 3.76 -9.46 10.35
N ASN A 525 4.14 -10.24 9.34
CA ASN A 525 4.98 -11.42 9.53
C ASN A 525 6.27 -11.34 8.72
N TRP A 526 7.40 -11.55 9.41
CA TRP A 526 8.72 -11.74 8.83
C TRP A 526 9.24 -10.57 8.00
N GLU A 527 8.90 -9.33 8.35
CA GLU A 527 9.25 -8.13 7.56
C GLU A 527 10.73 -8.01 7.18
N THR A 528 11.66 -8.42 8.06
CA THR A 528 13.10 -8.40 7.74
C THR A 528 13.44 -9.41 6.64
N LEU A 529 12.73 -10.54 6.56
CA LEU A 529 12.88 -11.54 5.50
C LEU A 529 12.13 -11.18 4.23
N THR A 530 11.40 -10.06 4.18
CA THR A 530 10.53 -9.74 3.04
C THR A 530 10.80 -8.35 2.48
N TYR A 531 11.20 -7.40 3.32
CA TYR A 531 11.33 -5.98 2.97
C TYR A 531 12.69 -5.36 3.29
N ALA A 532 13.54 -5.98 4.11
CA ALA A 532 14.84 -5.40 4.39
C ALA A 532 15.70 -5.36 3.11
N GLY A 533 15.96 -4.14 2.61
CA GLY A 533 16.91 -3.87 1.53
C GLY A 533 16.56 -4.47 0.16
N VAL A 534 15.34 -5.00 0.00
CA VAL A 534 14.91 -5.63 -1.25
C VAL A 534 14.75 -4.57 -2.36
N PRO A 535 15.13 -4.89 -3.61
CA PRO A 535 15.07 -3.94 -4.73
C PRO A 535 13.64 -3.54 -5.10
#